data_AF-A0AAU3EYW9-F1
#
_entry.id   AF-A0AAU3EYW9-F1
#
_cell.length_a   1.000
_cell.length_b   1.000
_cell.length_c   1.000
_cell.angle_alpha   90.00
_cell.angle_beta   90.00
_cell.angle_gamma   90.00
#
_symmetry.space_group_name_H-M   'P 1'
#
loop_
_entity.id
_entity.type
_entity.pdbx_description
1 polymer ?
#
loop_
_entity_poly.entity_id
_entity_poly.type
_entity_poly.pdbx_seq_one_letter_code
_entity_poly.pdbx_strand_id
1 'polypeptide(L)'
;MPTVPLVLNGELVEDLERMNKEYPGNLYVTPVVYGGAFALAAFTDGKEMLAEAQRMADSAEFRWHMEERAIGCLPEDAPAPQTLECWDLPNLRGEVLRTRPGKHRSDLSAIPRRGFLNWDNAIRSVDACAYPYSASSEKDFHGVTHFINFRCGFNPTAFGINTSSIVNWGTLPPDF
;
A
#
# COMPACT_ATOMS: atom_id res chain seq x y z
N MET A 1 10.50 9.03 -7.31
CA MET A 1 9.59 8.57 -8.37
C MET A 1 9.32 7.09 -8.15
N PRO A 2 8.08 6.62 -8.30
CA PRO A 2 7.80 5.18 -8.26
C PRO A 2 8.63 4.49 -9.33
N THR A 3 9.24 3.35 -8.99
CA THR A 3 9.99 2.51 -9.95
C THR A 3 9.09 1.64 -10.83
N VAL A 4 7.77 1.79 -10.68
CA VAL A 4 6.74 1.01 -11.34
C VAL A 4 5.86 1.96 -12.18
N PRO A 5 5.42 1.54 -13.38
CA PRO A 5 4.51 2.33 -14.20
C PRO A 5 3.22 2.68 -13.45
N LEU A 6 2.69 3.88 -13.68
CA LEU A 6 1.38 4.31 -13.18
C LEU A 6 0.36 4.25 -14.32
N VAL A 7 -0.80 3.67 -14.04
CA VAL A 7 -1.95 3.58 -14.93
C VAL A 7 -3.08 4.37 -14.30
N LEU A 8 -3.74 5.26 -15.02
CA LEU A 8 -4.91 6.00 -14.56
C LEU A 8 -6.09 5.59 -15.43
N ASN A 9 -7.15 5.04 -14.81
CA ASN A 9 -8.37 4.61 -15.50
C ASN A 9 -8.10 3.69 -16.72
N GLY A 10 -7.06 2.86 -16.66
CA GLY A 10 -6.70 1.91 -17.72
C GLY A 10 -5.67 2.41 -18.75
N GLU A 11 -5.24 3.68 -18.68
CA GLU A 11 -4.22 4.25 -19.56
C GLU A 11 -2.92 4.56 -18.82
N LEU A 12 -1.77 4.35 -19.46
CA LEU A 12 -0.47 4.69 -18.88
C LEU A 12 -0.35 6.20 -18.66
N VAL A 13 0.10 6.58 -17.46
CA VAL A 13 0.39 7.98 -17.13
C VAL A 13 1.80 8.31 -17.60
N GLU A 14 1.89 9.07 -18.69
CA GLU A 14 3.17 9.55 -19.22
C GLU A 14 3.68 10.80 -18.51
N ASP A 15 2.78 11.57 -17.87
CA ASP A 15 3.09 12.83 -17.21
C ASP A 15 2.38 12.93 -15.84
N LEU A 16 3.16 12.70 -14.78
CA LEU A 16 2.69 12.78 -13.39
C LEU A 16 2.36 14.21 -12.95
N GLU A 17 3.05 15.22 -13.47
CA GLU A 17 2.78 16.62 -13.12
C GLU A 17 1.45 17.07 -13.69
N ARG A 18 1.17 16.69 -14.95
CA ARG A 18 -0.13 16.91 -15.57
C ARG A 18 -1.24 16.19 -14.82
N MET A 19 -1.07 14.91 -14.48
CA MET A 19 -2.07 14.16 -13.70
C MET A 19 -2.40 14.86 -12.37
N ASN A 20 -1.39 15.26 -11.60
CA ASN A 20 -1.59 15.95 -10.32
C ASN A 20 -2.34 17.29 -10.48
N LYS A 21 -2.19 17.95 -11.63
CA LYS A 21 -2.90 19.19 -11.96
C LYS A 21 -4.36 18.94 -12.37
N GLU A 22 -4.62 17.85 -13.10
CA GLU A 22 -5.95 17.50 -13.62
C GLU A 22 -6.86 16.89 -12.55
N TYR A 23 -6.28 16.22 -11.55
CA TYR A 23 -7.01 15.56 -10.48
C TYR A 23 -6.61 16.12 -9.11
N PRO A 24 -7.01 17.37 -8.79
CA PRO A 24 -6.76 17.96 -7.48
C PRO A 24 -7.67 17.31 -6.44
N GLY A 25 -7.17 16.29 -5.75
CA GLY A 25 -7.92 15.57 -4.72
C GLY A 25 -7.22 14.30 -4.26
N ASN A 26 -7.96 13.50 -3.49
CA ASN A 26 -7.48 12.18 -3.10
C ASN A 26 -7.39 11.26 -4.34
N LEU A 27 -6.29 10.54 -4.43
CA LEU A 27 -6.10 9.47 -5.42
C LEU A 27 -6.01 8.13 -4.68
N TYR A 28 -6.73 7.14 -5.17
CA TYR A 28 -6.72 5.79 -4.63
C TYR A 28 -5.89 4.90 -5.55
N VAL A 29 -4.89 4.21 -5.01
CA VAL A 29 -3.92 3.46 -5.78
C VAL A 29 -3.91 2.01 -5.33
N THR A 30 -3.88 1.08 -6.27
CA THR A 30 -3.67 -0.34 -5.97
C THR A 30 -2.69 -0.97 -6.96
N PRO A 31 -1.84 -1.90 -6.50
CA PRO A 31 -1.04 -2.77 -7.37
C PRO A 31 -1.84 -3.56 -8.39
N VAL A 32 -1.36 -3.56 -9.65
CA VAL A 32 -1.97 -4.31 -10.77
C VAL A 32 -0.91 -4.94 -11.67
N VAL A 33 -1.34 -5.78 -12.61
CA VAL A 33 -0.55 -6.16 -13.79
C VAL A 33 -1.09 -5.43 -15.01
N TYR A 34 -0.21 -4.76 -15.74
CA TYR A 34 -0.51 -4.08 -16.98
C TYR A 34 0.51 -4.48 -18.06
N GLY A 35 0.03 -4.99 -19.19
CA GLY A 35 0.91 -5.39 -20.31
C GLY A 35 1.94 -6.47 -19.94
N GLY A 36 1.61 -7.38 -19.01
CA GLY A 36 2.52 -8.43 -18.54
C GLY A 36 3.62 -7.93 -17.60
N ALA A 37 3.47 -6.73 -17.03
CA ALA A 37 4.38 -6.18 -16.05
C ALA A 37 3.62 -5.62 -14.84
N PHE A 38 4.28 -5.63 -13.70
CA PHE A 38 3.76 -4.99 -12.49
C PHE A 38 3.61 -3.47 -12.70
N ALA A 39 2.47 -2.91 -12.29
CA ALA A 39 2.17 -1.49 -12.33
C ALA A 39 1.32 -1.06 -11.12
N LEU A 40 1.11 0.25 -10.98
CA LEU A 40 0.14 0.83 -10.05
C LEU A 40 -1.04 1.38 -10.84
N ALA A 41 -2.27 1.02 -10.47
CA ALA A 41 -3.46 1.66 -11.00
C ALA A 41 -3.95 2.72 -10.02
N ALA A 42 -4.17 3.94 -10.51
CA ALA A 42 -4.74 5.07 -9.79
C ALA A 42 -6.20 5.30 -10.21
N PHE A 43 -7.00 5.74 -9.25
CA PHE A 43 -8.43 5.98 -9.36
C PHE A 43 -8.81 7.23 -8.59
N THR A 44 -9.84 7.94 -9.06
CA THR A 44 -10.44 9.07 -8.33
C THR A 44 -11.58 8.63 -7.41
N ASP A 45 -12.12 7.43 -7.61
CA ASP A 45 -13.12 6.79 -6.73
C ASP A 45 -12.51 5.57 -6.03
N GLY A 46 -12.61 5.55 -4.70
CA GLY A 46 -12.13 4.43 -3.88
C GLY A 46 -12.88 3.13 -4.16
N LYS A 47 -14.14 3.19 -4.60
CA LYS A 47 -14.93 1.99 -4.96
C LYS A 47 -14.41 1.31 -6.22
N GLU A 48 -13.98 2.08 -7.22
CA GLU A 48 -13.39 1.54 -8.44
C GLU A 48 -12.03 0.89 -8.14
N MET A 49 -11.22 1.55 -7.32
CA MET A 49 -9.96 0.98 -6.84
C MET A 49 -10.18 -0.35 -6.10
N LEU A 50 -11.19 -0.44 -5.24
CA LEU A 50 -11.50 -1.68 -4.52
C LEU A 50 -11.94 -2.81 -5.45
N ALA A 51 -12.77 -2.50 -6.46
CA ALA A 51 -13.19 -3.48 -7.45
C ALA A 51 -11.97 -4.03 -8.20
N GLU A 52 -11.03 -3.16 -8.58
CA GLU A 52 -9.79 -3.57 -9.24
C GLU A 52 -8.87 -4.38 -8.32
N ALA A 53 -8.70 -3.95 -7.07
CA ALA A 53 -7.88 -4.66 -6.11
C ALA A 53 -8.43 -6.08 -5.85
N GLN A 54 -9.75 -6.23 -5.75
CA GLN A 54 -10.39 -7.53 -5.60
C GLN A 54 -10.16 -8.41 -6.83
N ARG A 55 -10.24 -7.84 -8.03
CA ARG A 55 -9.91 -8.54 -9.29
C ARG A 55 -8.45 -9.03 -9.31
N MET A 56 -7.51 -8.24 -8.76
CA MET A 56 -6.09 -8.61 -8.67
C MET A 56 -5.79 -9.69 -7.64
N ALA A 57 -6.54 -9.77 -6.54
CA ALA A 57 -6.34 -10.81 -5.52
C ALA A 57 -6.46 -12.24 -6.09
N ASP A 58 -7.33 -12.42 -7.08
CA ASP A 58 -7.57 -13.71 -7.74
C ASP A 58 -6.66 -13.95 -8.96
N SER A 59 -5.80 -12.99 -9.32
CA SER A 59 -4.93 -13.09 -10.50
C SER A 59 -3.65 -13.88 -10.21
N ALA A 60 -3.48 -15.03 -10.85
CA ALA A 60 -2.26 -15.83 -10.77
C ALA A 60 -1.03 -15.07 -11.32
N GLU A 61 -1.22 -14.27 -12.37
CA GLU A 61 -0.16 -13.45 -12.97
C GLU A 61 0.31 -12.36 -11.99
N PHE A 62 -0.63 -11.71 -11.30
CA PHE A 62 -0.31 -10.73 -10.26
C PHE A 62 0.47 -11.36 -9.11
N ARG A 63 0.03 -12.53 -8.64
CA ARG A 63 0.74 -13.29 -7.59
C ARG A 63 2.17 -13.60 -7.99
N TRP A 64 2.39 -14.10 -9.21
CA TRP A 64 3.71 -14.39 -9.73
C TRP A 64 4.63 -13.15 -9.74
N HIS A 65 4.15 -12.02 -10.28
CA HIS A 65 4.92 -10.78 -10.28
C HIS A 65 5.21 -10.22 -8.89
N MET A 66 4.29 -10.43 -7.94
CA MET A 66 4.46 -10.05 -6.55
C MET A 66 5.52 -10.90 -5.86
N GLU A 67 5.52 -12.21 -6.08
CA GLU A 67 6.52 -13.13 -5.52
C GLU A 67 7.95 -12.75 -5.95
N GLU A 68 8.15 -12.30 -7.18
CA GLU A 68 9.46 -11.83 -7.66
C GLU A 68 9.96 -10.55 -6.97
N ARG A 69 9.04 -9.73 -6.44
CA ARG A 69 9.34 -8.40 -5.86
C ARG A 69 9.24 -8.38 -4.34
N ALA A 70 8.54 -9.34 -3.76
CA ALA A 70 8.31 -9.43 -2.34
C ALA A 70 9.60 -9.77 -1.58
N ILE A 71 9.67 -9.33 -0.33
CA ILE A 71 10.63 -9.86 0.64
C ILE A 71 10.28 -11.32 0.95
N GLY A 72 8.99 -11.64 0.96
CA GLY A 72 8.43 -12.98 1.06
C GLY A 72 6.91 -12.96 0.95
N CYS A 73 6.31 -14.00 0.38
CA CYS A 73 4.86 -14.15 0.28
C CYS A 73 4.38 -15.34 1.12
N LEU A 74 3.23 -15.18 1.76
CA LEU A 74 2.57 -16.29 2.44
C LEU A 74 1.69 -17.06 1.45
N PRO A 75 1.72 -18.40 1.50
CA PRO A 75 0.73 -19.23 0.81
C PRO A 75 -0.70 -18.85 1.21
N GLU A 76 -1.65 -19.10 0.31
CA GLU A 76 -3.06 -18.74 0.48
C GLU A 76 -3.68 -19.40 1.74
N ASP A 77 -3.27 -20.63 2.04
CA ASP A 77 -3.71 -21.43 3.18
C ASP A 77 -2.87 -21.26 4.45
N ALA A 78 -1.72 -20.58 4.38
CA ALA A 78 -0.89 -20.34 5.54
C ALA A 78 -1.60 -19.39 6.53
N PRO A 79 -1.36 -19.49 7.84
CA PRO A 79 -1.82 -18.46 8.78
C PRO A 79 -1.03 -17.17 8.56
N ALA A 80 -1.72 -16.03 8.35
CA ALA A 80 -1.10 -14.72 8.33
C ALA A 80 -1.18 -14.01 9.69
N PRO A 81 -0.17 -13.18 10.03
CA PRO A 81 -0.29 -12.23 11.13
C PRO A 81 -1.50 -11.31 10.94
N GLN A 82 -2.32 -11.17 11.97
CA GLN A 82 -3.44 -10.23 11.97
C GLN A 82 -3.00 -8.78 12.22
N THR A 83 -1.86 -8.60 12.87
CA THR A 83 -1.29 -7.28 13.13
C THR A 83 -0.42 -6.88 11.94
N LEU A 84 -0.69 -5.69 11.42
CA LEU A 84 0.14 -5.08 10.39
C LEU A 84 1.45 -4.61 11.03
N GLU A 85 2.57 -5.15 10.57
CA GLU A 85 3.91 -4.76 11.01
C GLU A 85 4.60 -3.91 9.93
N CYS A 86 4.90 -2.66 10.27
CA CYS A 86 5.64 -1.73 9.42
C CYS A 86 7.00 -1.44 10.04
N TRP A 87 8.05 -1.56 9.26
CA TRP A 87 9.44 -1.46 9.68
C TRP A 87 10.10 -0.22 9.11
N ASP A 88 11.01 0.39 9.89
CA ASP A 88 11.68 1.63 9.51
C ASP A 88 12.93 1.45 8.65
N LEU A 89 13.40 0.21 8.48
CA LEU A 89 14.45 -0.15 7.53
C LEU A 89 13.92 -1.12 6.46
N PRO A 90 14.58 -1.19 5.29
CA PRO A 90 14.25 -2.19 4.27
C PRO A 90 14.46 -3.63 4.75
N ASN A 91 13.68 -4.54 4.16
CA ASN A 91 13.77 -5.99 4.36
C ASN A 91 13.45 -6.47 5.79
N LEU A 92 12.40 -5.93 6.39
CA LEU A 92 11.85 -6.31 7.71
C LEU A 92 12.88 -6.15 8.86
N ARG A 93 13.51 -4.98 8.93
CA ARG A 93 14.55 -4.68 9.93
C ARG A 93 14.28 -3.37 10.67
N GLY A 94 14.91 -3.24 11.82
CA GLY A 94 14.92 -2.01 12.61
C GLY A 94 13.80 -1.93 13.63
N GLU A 95 13.28 -0.73 13.86
CA GLU A 95 12.11 -0.51 14.71
C GLU A 95 10.82 -0.87 13.97
N VAL A 96 9.80 -1.25 14.74
CA VAL A 96 8.53 -1.76 14.21
C VAL A 96 7.34 -1.00 14.77
N LEU A 97 6.48 -0.52 13.87
CA LEU A 97 5.15 0.00 14.15
C LEU A 97 4.15 -1.11 13.95
N ARG A 98 3.34 -1.38 14.98
CA ARG A 98 2.29 -2.40 14.93
C ARG A 98 0.92 -1.76 14.91
N THR A 99 0.09 -2.16 13.96
CA THR A 99 -1.31 -1.72 13.85
C THR A 99 -2.24 -2.93 13.86
N ARG A 100 -3.02 -3.06 14.94
CA ARG A 100 -3.96 -4.16 15.16
C ARG A 100 -5.14 -4.12 14.17
N PRO A 101 -5.86 -5.24 13.97
CA PRO A 101 -7.08 -5.27 13.17
C PRO A 101 -8.10 -4.21 13.60
N GLY A 102 -8.73 -3.53 12.64
CA GLY A 102 -9.72 -2.48 12.87
C GLY A 102 -9.16 -1.24 13.57
N LYS A 103 -7.83 -1.05 13.56
CA LYS A 103 -7.17 0.13 14.12
C LYS A 103 -6.54 0.96 13.02
N HIS A 104 -6.52 2.26 13.27
CA HIS A 104 -5.99 3.26 12.37
C HIS A 104 -5.09 4.23 13.14
N ARG A 105 -4.23 4.91 12.39
CA ARG A 105 -3.31 5.95 12.86
C ARG A 105 -3.41 7.10 11.87
N SER A 106 -4.19 8.12 12.22
CA SER A 106 -4.46 9.25 11.33
C SER A 106 -3.29 10.23 11.24
N ASP A 107 -2.40 10.26 12.23
CA ASP A 107 -1.18 11.07 12.22
C ASP A 107 0.02 10.24 12.72
N LEU A 108 0.90 9.82 11.81
CA LEU A 108 2.14 9.13 12.15
C LEU A 108 3.22 10.05 12.75
N SER A 109 3.14 11.37 12.54
CA SER A 109 4.08 12.32 13.14
C SER A 109 3.89 12.44 14.65
N ALA A 110 2.71 12.08 15.17
CA ALA A 110 2.40 12.00 16.58
C ALA A 110 2.93 10.72 17.26
N ILE A 111 3.48 9.77 16.49
CA ILE A 111 3.95 8.48 17.02
C ILE A 111 5.47 8.51 17.11
N PRO A 112 6.04 8.48 18.32
CA PRO A 112 7.48 8.58 18.51
C PRO A 112 8.22 7.32 18.03
N ARG A 113 9.43 7.55 17.55
CA ARG A 113 10.52 6.57 17.32
C ARG A 113 11.72 6.92 18.20
N ARG A 114 12.76 6.08 18.22
CA ARG A 114 13.99 6.43 18.96
C ARG A 114 14.62 7.72 18.44
N GLY A 115 15.31 8.42 19.33
CA GLY A 115 16.16 9.55 18.97
C GLY A 115 15.39 10.81 18.52
N PHE A 116 14.26 11.14 19.16
CA PHE A 116 13.42 12.30 18.83
C PHE A 116 12.80 12.28 17.42
N LEU A 117 12.79 11.12 16.77
CA LEU A 117 12.14 10.89 15.48
C LEU A 117 10.67 10.48 15.65
N ASN A 118 9.93 10.43 14.56
CA ASN A 118 8.56 9.91 14.51
C ASN A 118 8.37 8.98 13.30
N TRP A 119 7.17 8.41 13.19
CA TRP A 119 6.82 7.46 12.12
C TRP A 119 6.39 8.10 10.81
N ASP A 120 6.30 9.43 10.73
CA ASP A 120 5.93 10.12 9.51
C ASP A 120 6.97 9.85 8.41
N ASN A 121 6.50 9.36 7.26
CA ASN A 121 7.33 9.02 6.12
C ASN A 121 8.50 8.07 6.43
N ALA A 122 8.38 7.28 7.51
CA ALA A 122 9.45 6.44 8.04
C ALA A 122 9.38 4.97 7.59
N ILE A 123 8.24 4.50 7.12
CA ILE A 123 8.03 3.09 6.77
C ILE A 123 8.88 2.74 5.54
N ARG A 124 9.68 1.67 5.64
CA ARG A 124 10.60 1.21 4.59
C ARG A 124 10.41 -0.25 4.21
N SER A 125 9.80 -1.05 5.08
CA SER A 125 9.26 -2.35 4.70
C SER A 125 8.00 -2.68 5.49
N VAL A 126 7.16 -3.54 4.94
CA VAL A 126 5.92 -4.01 5.57
C VAL A 126 5.91 -5.52 5.47
N ASP A 127 5.47 -6.20 6.53
CA ASP A 127 5.32 -7.65 6.55
C ASP A 127 3.94 -8.09 6.03
N ALA A 128 3.81 -9.36 5.67
CA ALA A 128 2.53 -9.93 5.26
C ALA A 128 1.48 -9.79 6.38
N CYS A 129 0.26 -9.38 5.99
CA CYS A 129 -0.87 -9.18 6.91
C CYS A 129 -2.08 -9.99 6.43
N ALA A 130 -2.87 -10.51 7.37
CA ALA A 130 -4.11 -11.24 7.07
C ALA A 130 -5.21 -10.34 6.53
N TYR A 131 -5.17 -9.07 6.92
CA TYR A 131 -6.18 -8.07 6.58
C TYR A 131 -5.61 -7.05 5.59
N PRO A 132 -6.45 -6.54 4.68
CA PRO A 132 -6.05 -5.46 3.81
C PRO A 132 -5.82 -4.21 4.64
N TYR A 133 -5.03 -3.30 4.11
CA TYR A 133 -4.71 -2.05 4.76
C TYR A 133 -4.56 -0.94 3.73
N SER A 134 -4.78 0.30 4.19
CA SER A 134 -4.55 1.50 3.40
C SER A 134 -3.44 2.34 4.03
N ALA A 135 -2.57 2.89 3.21
CA ALA A 135 -1.51 3.81 3.60
C ALA A 135 -1.60 5.09 2.76
N SER A 136 -1.79 6.23 3.41
CA SER A 136 -1.97 7.52 2.74
C SER A 136 -0.77 8.42 2.91
N SER A 137 -0.46 9.20 1.87
CA SER A 137 0.66 10.13 1.83
C SER A 137 0.51 11.33 2.76
N GLU A 138 -0.72 11.61 3.20
CA GLU A 138 -1.01 12.71 4.13
C GLU A 138 -1.72 12.19 5.39
N LYS A 139 -1.80 13.08 6.38
CA LYS A 139 -2.54 12.85 7.63
C LYS A 139 -4.03 12.73 7.37
N ASP A 140 -4.73 12.14 8.32
CA ASP A 140 -6.19 11.99 8.32
C ASP A 140 -6.73 11.31 7.04
N PHE A 141 -5.92 10.42 6.46
CA PHE A 141 -6.24 9.60 5.27
C PHE A 141 -6.48 10.42 4.00
N HIS A 142 -5.74 11.52 3.84
CA HIS A 142 -5.75 12.37 2.64
C HIS A 142 -4.59 12.10 1.67
N GLY A 143 -4.68 12.68 0.47
CA GLY A 143 -3.68 12.61 -0.58
C GLY A 143 -3.74 11.30 -1.36
N VAL A 144 -2.58 10.73 -1.67
CA VAL A 144 -2.47 9.45 -2.39
C VAL A 144 -2.60 8.31 -1.38
N THR A 145 -3.69 7.56 -1.47
CA THR A 145 -4.00 6.41 -0.61
C THR A 145 -3.74 5.11 -1.36
N HIS A 146 -2.76 4.35 -0.91
CA HIS A 146 -2.46 3.02 -1.44
C HIS A 146 -3.25 1.97 -0.68
N PHE A 147 -3.99 1.14 -1.40
CA PHE A 147 -4.70 -0.02 -0.86
C PHE A 147 -3.96 -1.29 -1.20
N ILE A 148 -3.68 -2.09 -0.17
CA ILE A 148 -2.91 -3.32 -0.26
C ILE A 148 -3.75 -4.46 0.31
N ASN A 149 -3.97 -5.49 -0.51
CA ASN A 149 -4.80 -6.66 -0.18
C ASN A 149 -4.12 -8.01 -0.49
N PHE A 150 -2.82 -8.02 -0.74
CA PHE A 150 -2.04 -9.24 -0.94
C PHE A 150 -1.20 -9.56 0.30
N ARG A 151 -0.90 -10.86 0.48
CA ARG A 151 -0.29 -11.40 1.70
C ARG A 151 1.22 -11.58 1.54
N CYS A 152 1.91 -10.52 1.14
CA CYS A 152 3.36 -10.50 0.97
C CYS A 152 3.99 -9.35 1.75
N GLY A 153 5.20 -9.57 2.27
CA GLY A 153 6.07 -8.50 2.74
C GLY A 153 6.78 -7.82 1.56
N PHE A 154 6.95 -6.50 1.62
CA PHE A 154 7.59 -5.74 0.54
C PHE A 154 8.23 -4.43 1.05
N ASN A 155 8.97 -3.74 0.17
CA ASN A 155 9.54 -2.42 0.41
C ASN A 155 8.64 -1.35 -0.24
N PRO A 156 7.83 -0.56 0.52
CA PRO A 156 6.84 0.37 -0.04
C PRO A 156 7.42 1.45 -0.95
N THR A 157 8.69 1.83 -0.73
CA THR A 157 9.37 2.83 -1.56
C THR A 157 9.54 2.39 -3.02
N ALA A 158 9.59 1.08 -3.30
CA ALA A 158 9.59 0.54 -4.66
C ALA A 158 8.30 0.86 -5.44
N PHE A 159 7.24 1.19 -4.70
CA PHE A 159 5.92 1.56 -5.21
C PHE A 159 5.68 3.07 -5.05
N GLY A 160 6.70 3.86 -4.68
CA GLY A 160 6.54 5.29 -4.44
C GLY A 160 5.67 5.62 -3.22
N ILE A 161 5.43 4.66 -2.33
CA ILE A 161 4.59 4.85 -1.15
C ILE A 161 5.37 5.62 -0.09
N ASN A 162 4.86 6.82 0.20
CA ASN A 162 5.16 7.60 1.39
C ASN A 162 3.94 7.57 2.30
N THR A 163 4.13 7.50 3.62
CA THR A 163 3.03 7.21 4.54
C THR A 163 3.05 8.18 5.72
N SER A 164 1.94 8.90 5.88
CA SER A 164 1.65 9.80 6.99
C SER A 164 0.42 9.38 7.80
N SER A 165 -0.42 8.51 7.24
CA SER A 165 -1.52 7.84 7.95
C SER A 165 -1.73 6.42 7.45
N ILE A 166 -2.21 5.53 8.31
CA ILE A 166 -2.38 4.10 7.98
C ILE A 166 -3.57 3.47 8.71
N VAL A 167 -4.28 2.57 8.04
CA VAL A 167 -5.39 1.80 8.61
C VAL A 167 -5.24 0.31 8.29
N ASN A 168 -5.34 -0.54 9.30
CA ASN A 168 -5.55 -1.98 9.15
C ASN A 168 -7.05 -2.22 9.28
N TRP A 169 -7.71 -2.60 8.18
CA TRP A 169 -9.16 -2.67 8.12
C TRP A 169 -9.75 -3.76 9.02
N GLY A 170 -9.02 -4.85 9.27
CA GLY A 170 -9.46 -5.93 10.15
C GLY A 170 -10.63 -6.78 9.61
N THR A 171 -11.08 -6.53 8.38
CA THR A 171 -12.15 -7.27 7.70
C THR A 171 -11.80 -7.51 6.23
N LEU A 172 -12.50 -8.47 5.62
CA LEU A 172 -12.42 -8.80 4.19
C LEU A 172 -13.86 -8.99 3.66
N PRO A 173 -14.34 -8.15 2.72
CA PRO A 173 -13.74 -6.88 2.25
C PRO A 173 -13.87 -5.76 3.32
N PRO A 174 -13.11 -4.66 3.18
CA PRO A 174 -13.27 -3.47 4.01
C PRO A 174 -14.52 -2.67 3.63
N ASP A 175 -15.15 -2.02 4.62
CA ASP A 175 -16.22 -1.05 4.39
C ASP A 175 -15.60 0.32 4.09
N PHE A 176 -15.85 0.86 2.90
CA PHE A 176 -15.45 2.22 2.47
C PHE A 176 -16.63 3.19 2.55
#